data_AF-A0A431W3D2-F1
#
_entry.id   AF-A0A431W3D2-F1
#
_cell.length_a   1.000
_cell.length_b   1.000
_cell.length_c   1.000
_cell.angle_alpha   90.00
_cell.angle_beta   90.00
_cell.angle_gamma   90.00
#
_symmetry.space_group_name_H-M   'P 1'
#
loop_
_entity.id
_entity.type
_entity.pdbx_description
1 polymer ?
#
loop_
_entity_poly.entity_id
_entity_poly.type
_entity_poly.pdbx_seq_one_letter_code
_entity_poly.pdbx_strand_id
1 'polypeptide(L)'
;MSAELTPAEQVRRAGLAVNPPVTQAAFDALEDVWGVELPQELHTLYCDHDGQPEGKGVAMPFRLLSVSEAIAAHEEMTLDVPLLDDLPDLQQGIVVLWGDVGGNFMVYFLRGARRGMVGELHHEIPWSIAPQWRSLENFYAAMIEAAQDKEYCYPTDFPNQGPADTQQLAAFAEAKAALAEAQTAYEYDYWSANLLKLCPVGESPALLPLLTPLVEEGSYASTHVPFATEKLMSELGAAAMPYLREALASNLEQGIF
;
A
#
# COMPACT_ATOMS: atom_id res chain seq x y z
N MET A 1 -19.52 24.97 -2.29
CA MET A 1 -18.53 23.95 -1.90
C MET A 1 -19.13 23.20 -0.74
N SER A 2 -19.49 21.92 -0.91
CA SER A 2 -19.82 21.09 0.25
C SER A 2 -18.52 20.90 1.03
N ALA A 3 -18.55 20.99 2.36
CA ALA A 3 -17.43 20.50 3.15
C ALA A 3 -17.24 19.02 2.83
N GLU A 4 -15.99 18.61 2.60
CA GLU A 4 -15.65 17.18 2.53
C GLU A 4 -15.87 16.56 3.90
N LEU A 5 -16.48 15.38 3.92
CA LEU A 5 -16.76 14.66 5.16
C LEU A 5 -15.48 13.98 5.64
N THR A 6 -15.19 14.11 6.93
CA THR A 6 -14.16 13.33 7.59
C THR A 6 -14.47 11.83 7.50
N PRO A 7 -13.47 10.94 7.59
CA PRO A 7 -13.67 9.49 7.58
C PRO A 7 -14.75 9.02 8.58
N ALA A 8 -14.72 9.54 9.80
CA ALA A 8 -15.71 9.25 10.84
C ALA A 8 -17.15 9.66 10.44
N GLU A 9 -17.31 10.84 9.85
CA GLU A 9 -18.61 11.30 9.36
C GLU A 9 -19.13 10.47 8.19
N GLN A 10 -18.24 10.01 7.29
CA GLN A 10 -18.61 9.13 6.19
C GLN A 10 -19.16 7.79 6.71
N VAL A 11 -18.47 7.15 7.66
CA VAL A 11 -18.90 5.88 8.28
C VAL A 11 -20.27 6.01 8.93
N ARG A 12 -20.48 7.06 9.73
CA ARG A 12 -21.78 7.33 10.38
C ARG A 12 -22.89 7.58 9.36
N ARG A 13 -22.61 8.36 8.33
CA ARG A 13 -23.59 8.67 7.27
C ARG A 13 -23.97 7.44 6.47
N ALA A 14 -23.04 6.51 6.26
CA ALA A 14 -23.30 5.22 5.62
C ALA A 14 -24.11 4.25 6.50
N GLY A 15 -24.31 4.57 7.79
CA GLY A 15 -25.06 3.72 8.72
C GLY A 15 -24.31 2.45 9.09
N LEU A 16 -22.97 2.45 8.99
CA LEU A 16 -22.14 1.32 9.37
C LEU A 16 -22.08 1.17 10.88
N ALA A 17 -22.02 -0.07 11.35
CA ALA A 17 -21.84 -0.36 12.77
C ALA A 17 -20.41 0.02 13.20
N VAL A 18 -20.30 0.63 14.38
CA VAL A 18 -19.03 1.05 14.97
C VAL A 18 -18.99 0.68 16.45
N ASN A 19 -17.80 0.42 16.97
CA ASN A 19 -17.59 0.22 18.40
C ASN A 19 -17.64 1.58 19.14
N PRO A 20 -17.79 1.58 20.48
CA PRO A 20 -17.64 2.79 21.27
C PRO A 20 -16.26 3.46 21.04
N PRO A 21 -16.15 4.79 21.24
CA PRO A 21 -14.88 5.52 21.19
C PRO A 21 -13.75 4.90 22.00
N VAL A 22 -12.53 5.01 21.49
CA VAL A 22 -11.32 4.70 22.25
C VAL A 22 -11.17 5.66 23.45
N THR A 23 -10.63 5.16 24.55
CA THR A 23 -10.15 6.04 25.63
C THR A 23 -8.75 6.57 25.29
N GLN A 24 -8.39 7.76 25.77
CA GLN A 24 -7.03 8.29 25.55
C GLN A 24 -5.94 7.31 26.01
N ALA A 25 -6.11 6.67 27.16
CA ALA A 25 -5.13 5.69 27.67
C ALA A 25 -4.95 4.46 26.76
N ALA A 26 -5.99 4.03 26.05
CA ALA A 26 -5.89 2.93 25.10
C ALA A 26 -5.23 3.39 23.78
N PHE A 27 -5.47 4.63 23.37
CA PHE A 27 -4.77 5.22 22.23
C PHE A 27 -3.28 5.43 22.53
N ASP A 28 -2.94 5.94 23.72
CA ASP A 28 -1.54 6.09 24.17
C ASP A 28 -0.82 4.73 24.18
N ALA A 29 -1.50 3.67 24.61
CA ALA A 29 -0.94 2.31 24.58
C ALA A 29 -0.67 1.81 23.15
N LEU A 30 -1.49 2.21 22.16
CA LEU A 30 -1.27 1.90 20.76
C LEU A 30 0.00 2.60 20.22
N GLU A 31 0.16 3.89 20.53
CA GLU A 31 1.35 4.67 20.15
C GLU A 31 2.63 4.13 20.82
N ASP A 32 2.53 3.72 22.09
CA ASP A 32 3.64 3.10 22.83
C ASP A 32 4.09 1.77 22.19
N VAL A 33 3.16 0.92 21.77
CA VAL A 33 3.47 -0.36 21.09
C VAL A 33 4.19 -0.10 19.78
N TRP A 34 3.74 0.86 18.99
CA TRP A 34 4.35 1.18 17.69
C TRP A 34 5.59 2.07 17.81
N GLY A 35 5.86 2.64 18.99
CA GLY A 35 6.97 3.55 19.21
C GLY A 35 6.89 4.83 18.35
N VAL A 36 5.68 5.26 17.99
CA VAL A 36 5.44 6.41 17.10
C VAL A 36 4.14 7.11 17.47
N GLU A 37 4.20 8.45 17.49
CA GLU A 37 3.02 9.31 17.60
C GLU A 37 2.20 9.25 16.30
N LEU A 38 0.93 8.91 16.43
CA LEU A 38 0.02 8.77 15.32
C LEU A 38 -0.52 10.14 14.88
N PRO A 39 -0.72 10.37 13.57
CA PRO A 39 -1.32 11.59 13.07
C PRO A 39 -2.69 11.88 13.70
N GLN A 40 -2.99 13.18 13.87
CA GLN A 40 -4.24 13.66 14.47
C GLN A 40 -5.51 13.10 13.80
N GLU A 41 -5.47 12.80 12.50
CA GLU A 41 -6.60 12.19 11.78
C GLU A 41 -6.91 10.76 12.27
N LEU A 42 -5.88 9.98 12.63
CA LEU A 42 -6.07 8.65 13.22
C LEU A 42 -6.55 8.74 14.67
N HIS A 43 -6.01 9.69 15.44
CA HIS A 43 -6.53 9.99 16.78
C HIS A 43 -8.01 10.35 16.73
N THR A 44 -8.38 11.25 15.81
CA THR A 44 -9.78 11.67 15.60
C THR A 44 -10.67 10.49 15.23
N LEU A 45 -10.18 9.59 14.36
CA LEU A 45 -10.90 8.39 13.95
C LEU A 45 -11.14 7.43 15.12
N TYR A 46 -10.12 7.08 15.90
CA TYR A 46 -10.26 6.17 17.04
C TYR A 46 -11.05 6.79 18.20
N CYS A 47 -10.93 8.10 18.44
CA CYS A 47 -11.78 8.82 19.39
C CYS A 47 -13.24 8.93 18.91
N ASP A 48 -13.52 8.67 17.65
CA ASP A 48 -14.88 8.54 17.15
C ASP A 48 -15.44 7.13 17.40
N HIS A 49 -14.62 6.10 17.13
CA HIS A 49 -14.95 4.70 17.35
C HIS A 49 -13.70 3.80 17.41
N ASP A 50 -13.68 2.84 18.33
CA ASP A 50 -12.62 1.85 18.48
C ASP A 50 -12.77 0.69 17.48
N GLY A 51 -12.66 1.01 16.20
CA GLY A 51 -12.87 0.06 15.13
C GLY A 51 -14.34 -0.27 14.87
N GLN A 52 -14.53 -1.31 14.06
CA GLN A 52 -15.84 -1.80 13.63
C GLN A 52 -15.99 -3.27 14.04
N PRO A 53 -17.18 -3.71 14.48
CA PRO A 53 -17.39 -5.07 14.94
C PRO A 53 -17.24 -6.08 13.79
N GLU A 54 -16.69 -7.24 14.11
CA GLU A 54 -16.69 -8.39 13.21
C GLU A 54 -18.12 -8.96 13.08
N GLY A 55 -18.64 -9.10 11.85
CA GLY A 55 -19.88 -9.85 11.60
C GLY A 55 -21.06 -9.08 11.00
N LYS A 56 -22.26 -9.67 11.13
CA LYS A 56 -23.41 -9.51 10.19
C LYS A 56 -23.99 -8.08 10.13
N GLY A 57 -23.80 -7.45 8.96
CA GLY A 57 -24.35 -6.14 8.56
C GLY A 57 -23.84 -5.75 7.17
N VAL A 58 -24.07 -4.51 6.73
CA VAL A 58 -23.25 -3.90 5.66
C VAL A 58 -21.85 -3.73 6.27
N ALA A 59 -20.90 -4.55 5.86
CA ALA A 59 -19.53 -4.51 6.34
C ALA A 59 -18.64 -3.94 5.24
N MET A 60 -17.73 -3.04 5.61
CA MET A 60 -16.65 -2.63 4.71
C MET A 60 -15.80 -3.86 4.36
N PRO A 61 -15.28 -3.96 3.11
CA PRO A 61 -14.36 -5.03 2.74
C PRO A 61 -13.16 -5.11 3.69
N PHE A 62 -12.62 -3.94 4.08
CA PHE A 62 -11.61 -3.79 5.11
C PHE A 62 -12.17 -2.92 6.23
N ARG A 63 -12.26 -3.47 7.44
CA ARG A 63 -12.82 -2.78 8.60
C ARG A 63 -11.72 -2.18 9.44
N LEU A 64 -12.01 -1.05 10.10
CA LEU A 64 -11.08 -0.51 11.10
C LEU A 64 -10.98 -1.51 12.26
N LEU A 65 -9.77 -1.93 12.56
CA LEU A 65 -9.45 -2.79 13.69
C LEU A 65 -9.59 -1.98 14.98
N SER A 66 -10.16 -2.60 16.02
CA SER A 66 -10.05 -2.05 17.38
C SER A 66 -8.57 -1.94 17.78
N VAL A 67 -8.25 -1.10 18.77
CA VAL A 67 -6.89 -0.96 19.31
C VAL A 67 -6.27 -2.32 19.64
N SER A 68 -7.03 -3.21 20.31
CA SER A 68 -6.52 -4.54 20.64
C SER A 68 -6.22 -5.39 19.41
N GLU A 69 -7.04 -5.28 18.36
CA GLU A 69 -6.83 -6.01 17.11
C GLU A 69 -5.67 -5.42 16.30
N ALA A 70 -5.54 -4.09 16.28
CA ALA A 70 -4.45 -3.40 15.60
C ALA A 70 -3.09 -3.71 16.24
N ILE A 71 -3.02 -3.77 17.58
CA ILE A 71 -1.83 -4.23 18.31
C ILE A 71 -1.49 -5.67 17.92
N ALA A 72 -2.47 -6.57 17.98
CA ALA A 72 -2.26 -7.98 17.64
C ALA A 72 -1.80 -8.17 16.19
N ALA A 73 -2.42 -7.46 15.24
CA ALA A 73 -2.06 -7.49 13.83
C ALA A 73 -0.66 -6.93 13.57
N HIS A 74 -0.25 -5.90 14.31
CA HIS A 74 1.11 -5.38 14.21
C HIS A 74 2.13 -6.37 14.78
N GLU A 75 1.85 -6.97 15.94
CA GLU A 75 2.72 -8.00 16.53
C GLU A 75 2.89 -9.18 15.57
N GLU A 76 1.79 -9.69 15.00
CA GLU A 76 1.81 -10.75 13.97
C GLU A 76 2.67 -10.32 12.77
N MET A 77 2.44 -9.12 12.23
CA MET A 77 3.23 -8.59 11.12
C MET A 77 4.72 -8.53 11.45
N THR A 78 5.10 -8.07 12.65
CA THR A 78 6.51 -7.96 13.06
C THR A 78 7.17 -9.30 13.33
N LEU A 79 6.42 -10.34 13.70
CA LEU A 79 6.95 -11.66 14.01
C LEU A 79 7.01 -12.59 12.80
N ASP A 80 6.02 -12.48 11.90
CA ASP A 80 5.79 -13.46 10.84
C ASP A 80 6.09 -12.95 9.43
N VAL A 81 6.49 -11.68 9.27
CA VAL A 81 6.84 -11.10 7.97
C VAL A 81 8.34 -10.79 7.88
N PRO A 82 9.16 -11.70 7.30
CA PRO A 82 10.61 -11.52 7.14
C PRO A 82 11.01 -10.22 6.44
N LEU A 83 10.12 -9.66 5.61
CA LEU A 83 10.34 -8.37 4.94
C LEU A 83 10.67 -7.24 5.92
N LEU A 84 10.05 -7.21 7.10
CA LEU A 84 10.25 -6.12 8.05
C LEU A 84 11.62 -6.18 8.74
N ASP A 85 12.23 -7.36 8.82
CA ASP A 85 13.62 -7.50 9.27
C ASP A 85 14.58 -6.88 8.25
N ASP A 86 14.28 -7.04 6.95
CA ASP A 86 15.08 -6.52 5.84
C ASP A 86 14.73 -5.07 5.45
N LEU A 87 13.60 -4.54 5.94
CA LEU A 87 13.13 -3.15 5.73
C LEU A 87 12.82 -2.47 7.07
N PRO A 88 13.81 -2.19 7.92
CA PRO A 88 13.59 -1.61 9.25
C PRO A 88 12.91 -0.22 9.19
N ASP A 89 13.16 0.55 8.14
CA ASP A 89 12.49 1.83 7.91
C ASP A 89 10.98 1.67 7.65
N LEU A 90 10.57 0.53 7.10
CA LEU A 90 9.17 0.21 6.89
C LEU A 90 8.47 -0.10 8.22
N GLN A 91 9.13 -0.84 9.12
CA GLN A 91 8.57 -1.21 10.42
C GLN A 91 8.11 0.00 11.25
N GLN A 92 8.82 1.13 11.15
CA GLN A 92 8.42 2.40 11.80
C GLN A 92 7.73 3.39 10.83
N GLY A 93 7.60 3.01 9.56
CA GLY A 93 7.09 3.84 8.49
C GLY A 93 5.63 3.57 8.15
N ILE A 94 5.06 2.46 8.62
CA ILE A 94 3.66 2.09 8.42
C ILE A 94 3.01 1.56 9.70
N VAL A 95 1.69 1.67 9.78
CA VAL A 95 0.87 1.01 10.82
C VAL A 95 -0.28 0.25 10.19
N VAL A 96 -0.60 -0.92 10.77
CA VAL A 96 -1.68 -1.80 10.32
C VAL A 96 -2.95 -1.43 11.08
N LEU A 97 -3.96 -0.89 10.36
CA LEU A 97 -5.17 -0.35 11.00
C LEU A 97 -6.46 -0.99 10.50
N TRP A 98 -6.45 -1.57 9.31
CA TRP A 98 -7.63 -2.24 8.76
C TRP A 98 -7.31 -3.66 8.37
N GLY A 99 -8.30 -4.54 8.53
CA GLY A 99 -8.19 -5.94 8.15
C GLY A 99 -9.49 -6.47 7.55
N ASP A 100 -9.36 -7.50 6.73
CA ASP A 100 -10.48 -8.34 6.31
C ASP A 100 -10.52 -9.66 7.12
N VAL A 101 -11.49 -10.51 6.83
CA VAL A 101 -11.60 -11.85 7.44
C VAL A 101 -10.65 -12.88 6.83
N GLY A 102 -9.96 -12.52 5.75
CA GLY A 102 -9.05 -13.35 4.98
C GLY A 102 -7.57 -13.17 5.36
N GLY A 103 -7.27 -12.34 6.36
CA GLY A 103 -5.90 -12.07 6.78
C GLY A 103 -5.18 -11.04 5.90
N ASN A 104 -5.90 -10.31 5.05
CA ASN A 104 -5.34 -9.16 4.35
C ASN A 104 -5.50 -7.90 5.19
N PHE A 105 -4.55 -6.99 5.05
CA PHE A 105 -4.52 -5.76 5.83
C PHE A 105 -4.39 -4.52 4.95
N MET A 106 -4.83 -3.39 5.47
CA MET A 106 -4.46 -2.08 4.94
C MET A 106 -3.56 -1.37 5.93
N VAL A 107 -2.57 -0.67 5.38
CA VAL A 107 -1.55 0.02 6.14
C VAL A 107 -1.59 1.50 5.86
N TYR A 108 -1.34 2.30 6.89
CA TYR A 108 -1.23 3.75 6.78
C TYR A 108 0.26 4.14 6.82
N PHE A 109 0.69 4.96 5.86
CA PHE A 109 2.07 5.44 5.80
C PHE A 109 2.27 6.65 6.72
N LEU A 110 3.25 6.57 7.64
CA LEU A 110 3.53 7.58 8.66
C LEU A 110 4.65 8.56 8.28
N ARG A 111 5.52 8.17 7.35
CA ARG A 111 6.78 8.88 7.06
C ARG A 111 6.99 9.13 5.57
N GLY A 112 7.96 10.00 5.27
CA GLY A 112 8.39 10.31 3.91
C GLY A 112 7.31 11.02 3.09
N ALA A 113 7.50 11.02 1.78
CA ALA A 113 6.57 11.61 0.82
C ALA A 113 5.25 10.81 0.68
N ARG A 114 5.20 9.59 1.21
CA ARG A 114 3.99 8.74 1.26
C ARG A 114 3.14 8.97 2.50
N ARG A 115 3.58 9.78 3.47
CA ARG A 115 2.82 10.06 4.69
C ARG A 115 1.37 10.47 4.35
N GLY A 116 0.40 9.85 5.01
CA GLY A 116 -1.03 10.10 4.76
C GLY A 116 -1.69 9.15 3.75
N MET A 117 -0.89 8.42 2.96
CA MET A 117 -1.42 7.45 2.01
C MET A 117 -1.83 6.16 2.72
N VAL A 118 -2.71 5.39 2.07
CA VAL A 118 -3.10 4.05 2.50
C VAL A 118 -2.66 3.04 1.44
N GLY A 119 -2.01 1.97 1.87
CA GLY A 119 -1.57 0.86 1.03
C GLY A 119 -2.21 -0.46 1.44
N GLU A 120 -2.12 -1.43 0.56
CA GLU A 120 -2.60 -2.79 0.82
C GLU A 120 -1.42 -3.70 1.16
N LEU A 121 -1.59 -4.49 2.22
CA LEU A 121 -0.67 -5.53 2.65
C LEU A 121 -1.35 -6.88 2.44
N HIS A 122 -0.92 -7.57 1.38
CA HIS A 122 -1.38 -8.91 1.05
C HIS A 122 -0.52 -9.93 1.78
N HIS A 123 -1.14 -10.79 2.61
CA HIS A 123 -0.40 -11.76 3.43
C HIS A 123 0.39 -12.79 2.60
N GLU A 124 -0.09 -13.13 1.38
CA GLU A 124 0.67 -14.00 0.47
C GLU A 124 1.83 -13.30 -0.27
N ILE A 125 1.82 -11.96 -0.34
CA ILE A 125 2.81 -11.17 -1.09
C ILE A 125 3.22 -9.93 -0.26
N PRO A 126 3.83 -10.13 0.93
CA PRO A 126 4.05 -9.05 1.89
C PRO A 126 5.01 -7.97 1.37
N TRP A 127 5.91 -8.29 0.44
CA TRP A 127 6.84 -7.34 -0.19
C TRP A 127 6.20 -6.33 -1.14
N SER A 128 4.88 -6.43 -1.40
CA SER A 128 4.18 -5.58 -2.37
C SER A 128 3.45 -4.37 -1.77
N ILE A 129 3.77 -3.97 -0.54
CA ILE A 129 3.16 -2.82 0.13
C ILE A 129 3.46 -1.53 -0.66
N ALA A 130 2.45 -1.06 -1.40
CA ALA A 130 2.50 0.17 -2.17
C ALA A 130 1.22 0.99 -1.94
N PRO A 131 1.29 2.34 -2.02
CA PRO A 131 0.11 3.19 -1.92
C PRO A 131 -0.98 2.83 -2.93
N GLN A 132 -2.21 2.74 -2.44
CA GLN A 132 -3.42 2.48 -3.24
C GLN A 132 -4.33 3.72 -3.23
N TRP A 133 -4.36 4.43 -2.11
CA TRP A 133 -5.11 5.69 -1.93
C TRP A 133 -4.20 6.80 -1.43
N ARG A 134 -4.47 8.02 -1.87
CA ARG A 134 -3.72 9.23 -1.55
C ARG A 134 -3.96 9.74 -0.15
N SER A 135 -5.15 9.49 0.38
CA SER A 135 -5.55 9.93 1.70
C SER A 135 -6.51 8.95 2.35
N LEU A 136 -6.69 9.14 3.66
CA LEU A 136 -7.65 8.41 4.46
C LEU A 136 -9.10 8.61 3.97
N GLU A 137 -9.44 9.82 3.53
CA GLU A 137 -10.76 10.15 2.99
C GLU A 137 -11.07 9.35 1.72
N ASN A 138 -10.11 9.26 0.79
CA ASN A 138 -10.28 8.51 -0.45
C ASN A 138 -10.44 7.01 -0.17
N PHE A 139 -9.64 6.48 0.76
CA PHE A 139 -9.77 5.10 1.21
C PHE A 139 -11.17 4.81 1.78
N TYR A 140 -11.66 5.63 2.72
CA TYR A 140 -12.98 5.41 3.32
C TYR A 140 -14.11 5.57 2.31
N ALA A 141 -14.03 6.54 1.39
CA ALA A 141 -15.01 6.70 0.33
C ALA A 141 -15.11 5.43 -0.53
N ALA A 142 -13.97 4.89 -0.97
CA ALA A 142 -13.90 3.67 -1.77
C ALA A 142 -14.44 2.43 -1.01
N MET A 143 -14.07 2.26 0.25
CA MET A 143 -14.56 1.14 1.06
C MET A 143 -16.06 1.22 1.36
N ILE A 144 -16.59 2.42 1.58
CA ILE A 144 -18.02 2.64 1.81
C ILE A 144 -18.82 2.39 0.54
N GLU A 145 -18.34 2.86 -0.61
CA GLU A 145 -18.94 2.57 -1.92
C GLU A 145 -19.00 1.06 -2.15
N ALA A 146 -17.87 0.36 -2.00
CA ALA A 146 -17.80 -1.10 -2.14
C ALA A 146 -18.76 -1.83 -1.17
N ALA A 147 -18.87 -1.38 0.08
CA ALA A 147 -19.82 -1.91 1.05
C ALA A 147 -21.29 -1.72 0.61
N GLN A 148 -21.63 -0.55 0.06
CA GLN A 148 -23.00 -0.25 -0.39
C GLN A 148 -23.39 -1.07 -1.62
N ASP A 149 -22.45 -1.25 -2.55
CA ASP A 149 -22.64 -2.01 -3.77
C ASP A 149 -22.49 -3.52 -3.55
N LYS A 150 -21.97 -3.93 -2.38
CA LYS A 150 -21.66 -5.32 -2.01
C LYS A 150 -20.66 -5.96 -2.97
N GLU A 151 -19.71 -5.16 -3.43
CA GLU A 151 -18.64 -5.60 -4.31
C GLU A 151 -17.33 -5.70 -3.52
N TYR A 152 -16.49 -6.67 -3.90
CA TYR A 152 -15.12 -6.78 -3.41
C TYR A 152 -14.13 -5.97 -4.27
N CYS A 153 -14.62 -5.35 -5.34
CA CYS A 153 -13.84 -4.44 -6.16
C CYS A 153 -14.05 -3.03 -5.62
N TYR A 154 -12.96 -2.37 -5.29
CA TYR A 154 -12.96 -0.99 -4.80
C TYR A 154 -12.06 -0.13 -5.68
N PRO A 155 -12.46 1.12 -5.97
CA PRO A 155 -11.61 2.03 -6.73
C PRO A 155 -10.36 2.40 -5.92
N THR A 156 -9.24 2.55 -6.62
CA THR A 156 -7.97 3.01 -6.08
C THR A 156 -7.53 4.29 -6.80
N ASP A 157 -6.73 5.12 -6.13
CA ASP A 157 -6.17 6.34 -6.74
C ASP A 157 -5.00 6.03 -7.68
N PHE A 158 -4.42 4.83 -7.55
CA PHE A 158 -3.21 4.42 -8.25
C PHE A 158 -3.37 3.08 -9.00
N PRO A 159 -2.76 2.91 -10.19
CA PRO A 159 -2.03 3.92 -10.95
C PRO A 159 -2.97 5.03 -11.43
N ASN A 160 -2.57 6.28 -11.20
CA ASN A 160 -3.38 7.45 -11.53
C ASN A 160 -3.45 7.61 -13.07
N GLN A 161 -4.65 7.75 -13.62
CA GLN A 161 -4.84 8.00 -15.06
C GLN A 161 -4.75 9.49 -15.43
N GLY A 162 -4.73 10.38 -14.44
CA GLY A 162 -4.61 11.83 -14.61
C GLY A 162 -3.19 12.37 -14.36
N PRO A 163 -3.02 13.71 -14.38
CA PRO A 163 -1.76 14.33 -13.99
C PRO A 163 -1.40 13.97 -12.54
N ALA A 164 -0.13 13.67 -12.30
CA ALA A 164 0.39 13.43 -10.95
C ALA A 164 0.40 14.75 -10.16
N ASP A 165 -0.06 14.70 -8.91
CA ASP A 165 0.06 15.81 -7.98
C ASP A 165 1.44 15.87 -7.32
N THR A 166 1.68 16.90 -6.51
CA THR A 166 2.95 17.12 -5.83
C THR A 166 3.34 15.96 -4.90
N GLN A 167 2.37 15.35 -4.22
CA GLN A 167 2.63 14.28 -3.26
C GLN A 167 3.02 12.99 -4.01
N GLN A 168 2.30 12.65 -5.07
CA GLN A 168 2.62 11.54 -5.95
C GLN A 168 4.02 11.72 -6.57
N LEU A 169 4.35 12.91 -7.08
CA LEU A 169 5.66 13.18 -7.67
C LEU A 169 6.80 13.05 -6.65
N ALA A 170 6.60 13.54 -5.43
CA ALA A 170 7.57 13.39 -4.35
C ALA A 170 7.75 11.92 -3.94
N ALA A 171 6.66 11.17 -3.80
CA ALA A 171 6.69 9.74 -3.47
C ALA A 171 7.34 8.91 -4.57
N PHE A 172 7.08 9.23 -5.84
CA PHE A 172 7.73 8.62 -6.99
C PHE A 172 9.24 8.90 -7.01
N ALA A 173 9.65 10.15 -6.76
CA ALA A 173 11.07 10.51 -6.69
C ALA A 173 11.80 9.83 -5.53
N GLU A 174 11.17 9.75 -4.35
CA GLU A 174 11.67 9.00 -3.19
C GLU A 174 11.90 7.52 -3.53
N ALA A 175 10.89 6.86 -4.10
CA ALA A 175 10.99 5.46 -4.48
C ALA A 175 12.08 5.22 -5.55
N LYS A 176 12.26 6.18 -6.47
CA LYS A 176 13.31 6.10 -7.51
C LYS A 176 14.71 6.20 -6.93
N ALA A 177 14.91 7.10 -5.98
CA ALA A 177 16.18 7.25 -5.28
C ALA A 177 16.48 6.00 -4.45
N ALA A 178 15.50 5.51 -3.68
CA ALA A 178 15.66 4.35 -2.83
C ALA A 178 15.90 3.05 -3.63
N LEU A 179 15.26 2.87 -4.80
CA LEU A 179 15.56 1.74 -5.68
C LEU A 179 17.03 1.73 -6.14
N ALA A 180 17.60 2.91 -6.42
CA ALA A 180 18.99 3.01 -6.86
C ALA A 180 20.01 2.69 -5.75
N GLU A 181 19.57 2.75 -4.48
CA GLU A 181 20.37 2.45 -3.30
C GLU A 181 20.04 1.07 -2.70
N ALA A 182 19.09 0.33 -3.28
CA ALA A 182 18.69 -0.98 -2.80
C ALA A 182 19.88 -1.97 -2.79
N GLN A 183 20.08 -2.60 -1.65
CA GLN A 183 21.17 -3.55 -1.38
C GLN A 183 20.67 -4.99 -1.33
N THR A 184 19.37 -5.19 -1.09
CA THR A 184 18.73 -6.50 -1.05
C THR A 184 17.69 -6.67 -2.15
N ALA A 185 17.36 -7.93 -2.47
CA ALA A 185 16.28 -8.25 -3.41
C ALA A 185 14.92 -7.75 -2.89
N TYR A 186 14.69 -7.82 -1.58
CA TYR A 186 13.45 -7.34 -0.96
C TYR A 186 13.29 -5.83 -1.05
N GLU A 187 14.37 -5.07 -0.78
CA GLU A 187 14.39 -3.62 -1.01
C GLU A 187 14.10 -3.29 -2.47
N TYR A 188 14.75 -4.00 -3.38
CA TYR A 188 14.54 -3.79 -4.81
C TYR A 188 13.08 -4.05 -5.21
N ASP A 189 12.50 -5.18 -4.80
CA ASP A 189 11.12 -5.55 -5.13
C ASP A 189 10.10 -4.55 -4.54
N TYR A 190 10.30 -4.17 -3.28
CA TYR A 190 9.47 -3.19 -2.60
C TYR A 190 9.48 -1.84 -3.31
N TRP A 191 10.67 -1.30 -3.60
CA TRP A 191 10.80 0.00 -4.26
C TRP A 191 10.36 -0.04 -5.72
N SER A 192 10.56 -1.18 -6.41
CA SER A 192 10.04 -1.41 -7.76
C SER A 192 8.51 -1.38 -7.78
N ALA A 193 7.85 -2.07 -6.84
CA ALA A 193 6.39 -2.06 -6.73
C ALA A 193 5.85 -0.64 -6.47
N ASN A 194 6.49 0.11 -5.57
CA ASN A 194 6.13 1.50 -5.29
C ASN A 194 6.32 2.40 -6.52
N LEU A 195 7.42 2.26 -7.25
CA LEU A 195 7.68 3.02 -8.48
C LEU A 195 6.63 2.80 -9.55
N LEU A 196 6.25 1.54 -9.76
CA LEU A 196 5.22 1.19 -10.74
C LEU A 196 3.86 1.78 -10.37
N LYS A 197 3.50 1.65 -9.09
CA LYS A 197 2.22 2.13 -8.58
C LYS A 197 2.10 3.65 -8.65
N LEU A 198 3.17 4.36 -8.32
CA LEU A 198 3.22 5.83 -8.26
C LEU A 198 3.61 6.48 -9.59
N CYS A 199 3.92 5.71 -10.62
CA CYS A 199 4.42 6.20 -11.90
C CYS A 199 3.47 7.25 -12.52
N PRO A 200 3.93 8.49 -12.76
CA PRO A 200 3.17 9.47 -13.50
C PRO A 200 2.91 9.02 -14.94
N VAL A 201 1.76 9.40 -15.50
CA VAL A 201 1.42 9.13 -16.90
C VAL A 201 2.52 9.67 -17.81
N GLY A 202 3.10 8.80 -18.63
CA GLY A 202 4.17 9.14 -19.59
C GLY A 202 5.60 8.89 -19.10
N GLU A 203 5.81 8.60 -17.82
CA GLU A 203 7.14 8.28 -17.26
C GLU A 203 7.47 6.78 -17.33
N SER A 204 6.50 5.93 -17.67
CA SER A 204 6.67 4.46 -17.70
C SER A 204 7.83 3.98 -18.59
N PRO A 205 8.09 4.55 -19.78
CA PRO A 205 9.25 4.13 -20.58
C PRO A 205 10.60 4.37 -19.89
N ALA A 206 10.69 5.41 -19.06
CA ALA A 206 11.91 5.74 -18.32
C ALA A 206 12.16 4.80 -17.13
N LEU A 207 11.16 4.02 -16.72
CA LEU A 207 11.30 3.01 -15.68
C LEU A 207 11.95 1.72 -16.19
N LEU A 208 11.79 1.38 -17.47
CA LEU A 208 12.27 0.10 -18.03
C LEU A 208 13.75 -0.18 -17.71
N PRO A 209 14.71 0.76 -17.93
CA PRO A 209 16.12 0.51 -17.61
C PRO A 209 16.39 0.28 -16.12
N LEU A 210 15.56 0.85 -15.24
CA LEU A 210 15.70 0.72 -13.79
C LEU A 210 15.17 -0.61 -13.27
N LEU A 211 14.22 -1.21 -13.99
CA LEU A 211 13.54 -2.45 -13.60
C LEU A 211 14.16 -3.70 -14.26
N THR A 212 15.09 -3.52 -15.20
CA THR A 212 15.78 -4.58 -15.97
C THR A 212 16.92 -5.33 -15.24
N PRO A 213 17.66 -4.76 -14.25
CA PRO A 213 18.88 -5.39 -13.71
C PRO A 213 18.75 -6.81 -13.13
N LEU A 214 17.56 -7.32 -12.84
CA LEU A 214 17.37 -8.65 -12.24
C LEU A 214 17.40 -9.86 -13.20
N VAL A 215 17.69 -9.66 -14.50
CA VAL A 215 17.71 -10.77 -15.47
C VAL A 215 19.12 -11.30 -15.76
N GLU A 216 20.18 -10.50 -15.58
CA GLU A 216 21.52 -10.84 -16.09
C GLU A 216 22.47 -11.49 -15.07
N GLU A 217 22.24 -11.35 -13.76
CA GLU A 217 23.04 -12.04 -12.75
C GLU A 217 22.29 -13.29 -12.27
N GLY A 218 22.64 -14.45 -12.83
CA GLY A 218 22.12 -15.78 -12.47
C GLY A 218 22.42 -16.25 -11.02
N SER A 219 22.48 -15.32 -10.06
CA SER A 219 22.63 -15.54 -8.62
C SER A 219 21.30 -15.49 -7.84
N TYR A 220 20.17 -15.14 -8.47
CA TYR A 220 18.85 -15.10 -7.83
C TYR A 220 17.83 -16.12 -8.37
N ALA A 221 18.33 -17.22 -8.95
CA ALA A 221 17.51 -18.42 -9.17
C ALA A 221 17.23 -19.06 -7.80
N SER A 222 16.02 -19.02 -7.26
CA SER A 222 15.00 -19.98 -7.69
C SER A 222 13.60 -19.77 -7.08
N THR A 223 13.25 -18.59 -6.53
CA THR A 223 11.86 -18.37 -6.04
C THR A 223 11.25 -16.98 -6.24
N HIS A 224 12.01 -15.91 -6.51
CA HIS A 224 11.48 -14.53 -6.34
C HIS A 224 11.61 -13.54 -7.51
N VAL A 225 11.99 -13.98 -8.72
CA VAL A 225 11.80 -13.17 -9.94
C VAL A 225 10.91 -13.99 -10.89
N PRO A 226 9.64 -13.60 -11.22
CA PRO A 226 9.25 -12.26 -11.70
C PRO A 226 7.77 -11.84 -11.43
N PHE A 227 7.30 -11.64 -10.19
CA PHE A 227 5.95 -11.06 -10.03
C PHE A 227 5.93 -9.58 -10.46
N ALA A 228 7.01 -8.84 -10.20
CA ALA A 228 7.18 -7.48 -10.70
C ALA A 228 7.16 -7.43 -12.23
N THR A 229 7.80 -8.36 -12.95
CA THR A 229 7.78 -8.41 -14.42
C THR A 229 6.45 -8.90 -14.98
N GLU A 230 5.80 -9.90 -14.39
CA GLU A 230 4.44 -10.32 -14.82
C GLU A 230 3.39 -9.23 -14.54
N LYS A 231 3.48 -8.54 -13.41
CA LYS A 231 2.63 -7.38 -13.09
C LYS A 231 2.97 -6.19 -13.98
N LEU A 232 4.24 -5.95 -14.30
CA LEU A 232 4.67 -4.99 -15.33
C LEU A 232 4.01 -5.32 -16.68
N MET A 233 4.01 -6.61 -17.06
CA MET A 233 3.45 -7.09 -18.32
C MET A 233 1.91 -7.01 -18.33
N SER A 234 1.26 -7.18 -17.19
CA SER A 234 -0.19 -7.08 -17.00
C SER A 234 -0.67 -5.63 -16.92
N GLU A 235 0.00 -4.78 -16.13
CA GLU A 235 -0.38 -3.39 -15.86
C GLU A 235 0.03 -2.42 -16.97
N LEU A 236 1.14 -2.65 -17.68
CA LEU A 236 1.50 -1.82 -18.84
C LEU A 236 0.69 -2.14 -20.11
N GLY A 237 -0.06 -3.25 -20.13
CA GLY A 237 -0.95 -3.63 -21.23
C GLY A 237 -0.29 -3.65 -22.63
N ALA A 238 -1.13 -3.65 -23.67
CA ALA A 238 -0.70 -3.70 -25.08
C ALA A 238 0.20 -2.53 -25.53
N ALA A 239 0.30 -1.46 -24.74
CA ALA A 239 1.07 -0.26 -25.04
C ALA A 239 2.58 -0.42 -24.80
N ALA A 240 3.01 -1.26 -23.84
CA ALA A 240 4.44 -1.53 -23.59
C ALA A 240 5.00 -2.70 -24.42
N MET A 241 4.14 -3.53 -25.00
CA MET A 241 4.54 -4.71 -25.78
C MET A 241 5.50 -4.44 -26.95
N PRO A 242 5.40 -3.34 -27.71
CA PRO A 242 6.37 -3.04 -28.77
C PRO A 242 7.78 -2.77 -28.21
N TYR A 243 7.88 -2.00 -27.13
CA TYR A 243 9.15 -1.61 -26.52
C TYR A 243 9.85 -2.78 -25.81
N LEU A 244 9.08 -3.65 -25.17
CA LEU A 244 9.59 -4.89 -24.59
C LEU A 244 10.06 -5.89 -25.67
N ARG A 245 9.37 -5.98 -26.80
CA ARG A 245 9.82 -6.81 -27.94
C ARG A 245 11.12 -6.28 -28.54
N GLU A 246 11.30 -4.97 -28.59
CA GLU A 246 12.52 -4.34 -29.11
C GLU A 246 13.71 -4.54 -28.15
N ALA A 247 13.49 -4.42 -26.84
CA ALA A 247 14.49 -4.71 -25.82
C ALA A 247 14.89 -6.20 -25.79
N LEU A 248 13.91 -7.11 -25.85
CA LEU A 248 14.16 -8.55 -25.92
C LEU A 248 14.83 -8.99 -27.23
N ALA A 249 14.47 -8.37 -28.36
CA ALA A 249 15.12 -8.63 -29.66
C ALA A 249 16.58 -8.15 -29.67
N SER A 250 16.87 -6.98 -29.08
CA SER A 250 18.24 -6.48 -28.90
C SER A 250 19.09 -7.41 -28.03
N ASN A 251 18.51 -7.99 -26.98
CA ASN A 251 19.22 -8.93 -26.10
C ASN A 251 19.45 -10.31 -26.76
N LEU A 252 18.52 -10.76 -27.61
CA LEU A 252 18.70 -11.97 -28.44
C LEU A 252 19.79 -11.78 -29.51
N GLU A 253 19.90 -10.61 -30.13
CA GLU A 253 20.97 -10.30 -31.09
C GLU A 253 22.34 -10.16 -30.43
N GLN A 254 22.38 -9.84 -29.12
CA GLN A 254 23.59 -9.79 -28.31
C GLN A 254 23.93 -11.12 -27.64
N GLY A 255 23.10 -12.16 -27.81
CA GLY A 255 23.35 -13.50 -27.26
C GLY A 255 23.16 -13.62 -25.75
N ILE A 256 22.29 -12.80 -25.16
CA ILE A 256 22.04 -12.72 -23.71
C ILE A 256 20.89 -13.67 -23.27
N PHE A 257 20.44 -14.59 -24.14
CA PHE A 257 19.55 -15.71 -23.80
C PHE A 257 20.01 -17.01 -24.46
#